data_AF-A0A4P1R6S6-F1
#
_entry.id   AF-A0A4P1R6S6-F1
#
_cell.length_a   1.000
_cell.length_b   1.000
_cell.length_c   1.000
_cell.angle_alpha   90.00
_cell.angle_beta   90.00
_cell.angle_gamma   90.00
#
_symmetry.space_group_name_H-M   'P 1'
#
loop_
_entity.id
_entity.type
_entity.pdbx_description
1 polymer ?
#
loop_
_entity_poly.entity_id
_entity_poly.type
_entity_poly.pdbx_seq_one_letter_code
_entity_poly.pdbx_strand_id
1 'polypeptide(L)'
;MEFPSIQSLAMHAFNSSKAQRRTDHLGFHKALCLLLGWSDTAGSEGLWVKKLLPEVELSNLKNDLIIWPPVVLVHNKSIAHHDLDKRMTVSIEGLQAILRDMGFGGGKTKVSRGKPGNFSILIVTFKATFSGLQEAKKLHKFYDDNKRGRTELQQINDGRGLLKDKNETQYIPGNGESALYGYLGNAQDLDKLDFESKKHSVVKSNKEIQAIADANLRAD
;
A
#
# COMPACT_ATOMS: atom_id res chain seq x y z
N MET A 1 18.92 0.99 -25.41
CA MET A 1 17.91 0.08 -25.99
C MET A 1 16.57 0.64 -25.59
N GLU A 2 15.75 1.02 -26.56
CA GLU A 2 14.38 1.50 -26.32
C GLU A 2 13.42 0.32 -26.48
N PHE A 3 12.39 0.27 -25.64
CA PHE A 3 11.36 -0.76 -25.70
C PHE A 3 10.04 -0.13 -26.11
N PRO A 4 9.39 -0.62 -27.19
CA PRO A 4 8.15 -0.02 -27.70
C PRO A 4 6.95 -0.29 -26.78
N SER A 5 7.08 -1.23 -25.83
CA SER A 5 6.05 -1.51 -24.83
C SER A 5 6.65 -2.13 -23.56
N ILE A 6 5.89 -2.09 -22.47
CA ILE A 6 6.24 -2.78 -21.21
C ILE A 6 6.30 -4.30 -21.42
N GLN A 7 5.47 -4.85 -22.31
CA GLN A 7 5.53 -6.28 -22.66
C GLN A 7 6.84 -6.64 -23.38
N SER A 8 7.30 -5.78 -24.31
CA SER A 8 8.59 -5.96 -24.99
C SER A 8 9.75 -5.89 -24.01
N LEU A 9 9.69 -4.99 -23.03
CA LEU A 9 10.65 -4.90 -21.94
C LEU A 9 10.65 -6.18 -21.07
N ALA A 10 9.48 -6.68 -20.68
CA ALA A 10 9.34 -7.92 -19.91
C ALA A 10 9.90 -9.13 -20.67
N MET A 11 9.63 -9.22 -21.98
CA MET A 11 10.15 -10.27 -22.85
C MET A 11 11.67 -10.21 -22.98
N HIS A 12 12.24 -9.00 -23.13
CA HIS A 12 13.68 -8.82 -23.14
C HIS A 12 14.33 -9.27 -21.82
N ALA A 13 13.74 -8.87 -20.70
CA ALA A 13 14.21 -9.26 -19.39
C ALA A 13 14.17 -10.79 -19.18
N PHE A 14 13.15 -11.47 -19.71
CA PHE A 14 13.07 -12.93 -19.65
C PHE A 14 14.11 -13.61 -20.54
N ASN A 15 14.26 -13.16 -21.79
CA ASN A 15 15.08 -13.81 -22.82
C ASN A 15 16.56 -13.40 -22.81
N SER A 16 16.97 -12.45 -21.96
CA SER A 16 18.34 -11.94 -21.98
C SER A 16 19.35 -13.06 -21.68
N SER A 17 20.19 -13.37 -22.68
CA SER A 17 21.26 -14.37 -22.59
C SER A 17 22.57 -13.81 -22.03
N LYS A 18 22.58 -12.55 -21.57
CA LYS A 18 23.77 -11.92 -21.00
C LYS A 18 24.16 -12.61 -19.69
N ALA A 19 25.10 -13.55 -19.77
CA ALA A 19 25.46 -14.45 -18.68
C ALA A 19 25.74 -13.74 -17.34
N GLN A 20 26.45 -12.60 -17.37
CA GLN A 20 26.79 -11.84 -16.16
C GLN A 20 25.62 -11.12 -15.49
N ARG A 21 24.50 -10.91 -16.20
CA ARG A 21 23.32 -10.18 -15.70
C ARG A 21 22.03 -10.98 -15.77
N ARG A 22 22.10 -12.28 -16.09
CA ARG A 22 20.91 -13.11 -16.31
C ARG A 22 20.01 -13.12 -15.07
N THR A 23 20.59 -13.20 -13.88
CA THR A 23 19.85 -13.16 -12.61
C THR A 23 19.14 -11.82 -12.42
N ASP A 24 19.80 -10.70 -12.71
CA ASP A 24 19.20 -9.36 -12.61
C ASP A 24 18.04 -9.20 -13.60
N HIS A 25 18.23 -9.69 -14.82
CA HIS A 25 17.22 -9.68 -15.88
C HIS A 25 15.99 -10.51 -15.48
N LEU A 26 16.18 -11.73 -14.96
CA LEU A 26 15.07 -12.58 -14.49
C LEU A 26 14.41 -12.02 -13.23
N GLY A 27 15.18 -11.46 -12.30
CA GLY A 27 14.64 -10.78 -11.11
C GLY A 27 13.78 -9.58 -11.49
N PHE A 28 14.25 -8.76 -12.43
CA PHE A 28 13.48 -7.64 -12.98
C PHE A 28 12.22 -8.11 -13.71
N HIS A 29 12.31 -9.14 -14.54
CA HIS A 29 11.16 -9.74 -15.21
C HIS A 29 10.09 -10.17 -14.20
N LYS A 30 10.49 -10.89 -13.15
CA LYS A 30 9.59 -11.34 -12.10
C LYS A 30 8.93 -10.16 -11.40
N ALA A 31 9.72 -9.18 -10.93
CA ALA A 31 9.19 -7.99 -10.28
C ALA A 31 8.17 -7.24 -11.16
N LEU A 32 8.48 -7.07 -12.44
CA LEU A 32 7.60 -6.41 -13.41
C LEU A 32 6.29 -7.18 -13.60
N CYS A 33 6.35 -8.51 -13.76
CA CYS A 33 5.16 -9.34 -13.88
C CYS A 33 4.28 -9.26 -12.64
N LEU A 34 4.87 -9.37 -11.44
CA LEU A 34 4.13 -9.27 -10.18
C LEU A 34 3.41 -7.91 -10.03
N LEU A 35 4.08 -6.80 -10.36
CA LEU A 35 3.49 -5.45 -10.28
C LEU A 35 2.34 -5.24 -11.27
N LEU A 36 2.43 -5.83 -12.45
CA LEU A 36 1.42 -5.72 -13.52
C LEU A 36 0.35 -6.81 -13.46
N GLY A 37 0.47 -7.76 -12.53
CA GLY A 37 -0.42 -8.90 -12.38
C GLY A 37 -0.32 -9.91 -13.50
N TRP A 38 0.87 -10.11 -14.03
CA TRP A 38 1.18 -11.13 -15.03
C TRP A 38 1.84 -12.34 -14.36
N SER A 39 1.64 -13.51 -14.94
CA SER A 39 2.40 -14.72 -14.60
C SER A 39 3.87 -14.54 -14.97
N ASP A 40 4.79 -14.92 -14.09
CA ASP A 40 6.25 -14.91 -14.33
C ASP A 40 6.78 -16.25 -14.89
N THR A 41 5.93 -17.27 -14.95
CA THR A 41 6.29 -18.62 -15.38
C THR A 41 6.43 -18.73 -16.90
N ALA A 42 7.45 -19.46 -17.35
CA ALA A 42 7.54 -19.91 -18.74
C ALA A 42 6.38 -20.85 -19.09
N GLY A 43 5.94 -20.82 -20.34
CA GLY A 43 5.06 -21.86 -20.89
C GLY A 43 5.80 -23.19 -21.08
N SER A 44 5.07 -24.21 -21.51
CA SER A 44 5.62 -25.56 -21.79
C SER A 44 6.75 -25.57 -22.83
N GLU A 45 6.78 -24.56 -23.71
CA GLU A 45 7.80 -24.40 -24.75
C GLU A 45 9.05 -23.63 -24.28
N GLY A 46 9.15 -23.30 -22.99
CA GLY A 46 10.25 -22.51 -22.43
C GLY A 46 10.18 -21.01 -22.75
N LEU A 47 9.20 -20.58 -23.56
CA LEU A 47 8.91 -19.18 -23.87
C LEU A 47 7.97 -18.58 -22.83
N TRP A 48 8.25 -17.35 -22.39
CA TRP A 48 7.30 -16.60 -21.59
C TRP A 48 6.20 -15.98 -22.45
N VAL A 49 4.96 -16.07 -21.99
CA VAL A 49 3.81 -15.41 -22.61
C VAL A 49 3.07 -14.62 -21.54
N LYS A 50 2.74 -13.36 -21.86
CA LYS A 50 1.94 -12.51 -20.98
C LYS A 50 0.59 -13.16 -20.71
N LYS A 51 0.35 -13.53 -19.45
CA LYS A 51 -0.93 -14.06 -18.95
C LYS A 51 -1.30 -13.33 -17.67
N LEU A 52 -2.54 -12.87 -17.55
CA LEU A 52 -3.04 -12.26 -16.32
C LEU A 52 -3.21 -13.32 -15.22
N LEU A 53 -2.83 -12.98 -14.00
CA LEU A 53 -3.12 -13.78 -12.83
C LEU A 53 -4.59 -13.63 -12.42
N PRO A 54 -5.22 -14.68 -11.84
CA PRO A 54 -6.52 -14.55 -11.19
C PRO A 54 -6.51 -13.41 -10.15
N GLU A 55 -7.64 -12.71 -10.02
CA GLU A 55 -7.74 -11.52 -9.15
C GLU A 55 -7.38 -11.82 -7.68
N VAL A 56 -7.82 -12.98 -7.17
CA VAL A 56 -7.54 -13.42 -5.80
C VAL A 56 -6.03 -13.62 -5.58
N GLU A 57 -5.36 -14.29 -6.51
CA GLU A 57 -3.91 -14.51 -6.45
C GLU A 57 -3.15 -13.18 -6.53
N LEU A 58 -3.58 -12.31 -7.44
CA LEU A 58 -3.00 -10.99 -7.62
C LEU A 58 -3.17 -10.11 -6.38
N SER A 59 -4.34 -10.12 -5.76
CA SER A 59 -4.61 -9.37 -4.53
C SER A 59 -3.72 -9.87 -3.39
N ASN A 60 -3.64 -11.18 -3.21
CA ASN A 60 -2.78 -11.79 -2.19
C ASN A 60 -1.30 -11.43 -2.38
N LEU A 61 -0.83 -11.45 -3.61
CA LEU A 61 0.54 -11.08 -3.96
C LEU A 61 0.82 -9.59 -3.70
N LYS A 62 -0.09 -8.70 -4.14
CA LYS A 62 0.04 -7.26 -3.92
C LYS A 62 0.04 -6.90 -2.44
N ASN A 63 -0.80 -7.56 -1.65
CA ASN A 63 -0.91 -7.32 -0.21
C ASN A 63 0.26 -7.93 0.58
N ASP A 64 0.99 -8.89 -0.01
CA ASP A 64 2.20 -9.43 0.58
C ASP A 64 3.40 -8.47 0.45
N LEU A 65 3.49 -7.74 -0.66
CA LEU A 65 4.58 -6.80 -0.95
C LEU A 65 4.34 -5.45 -0.25
N ILE A 66 4.81 -5.32 0.97
CA ILE A 66 4.64 -4.13 1.81
C ILE A 66 5.80 -3.14 1.66
N ILE A 67 5.53 -1.87 1.93
CA ILE A 67 6.57 -0.85 2.10
C ILE A 67 7.24 -1.05 3.47
N TRP A 68 8.57 -0.97 3.50
CA TRP A 68 9.40 -1.10 4.69
C TRP A 68 10.33 0.11 4.85
N PRO A 69 10.37 0.82 6.00
CA PRO A 69 9.63 0.56 7.25
C PRO A 69 8.10 0.55 7.05
N PRO A 70 7.32 -0.18 7.89
CA PRO A 70 5.88 -0.29 7.70
C PRO A 70 5.20 1.08 7.73
N VAL A 71 4.33 1.33 6.76
CA VAL A 71 3.55 2.58 6.69
C VAL A 71 2.07 2.29 6.56
N VAL A 72 1.25 3.11 7.20
CA VAL A 72 -0.20 3.15 6.96
C VAL A 72 -0.53 4.49 6.30
N LEU A 73 -1.19 4.41 5.14
CA LEU A 73 -1.69 5.59 4.45
C LEU A 73 -3.07 5.92 5.02
N VAL A 74 -3.25 7.14 5.48
CA VAL A 74 -4.51 7.66 6.00
C VAL A 74 -5.02 8.75 5.06
N HIS A 75 -6.18 8.50 4.46
CA HIS A 75 -6.85 9.41 3.54
C HIS A 75 -7.93 10.18 4.29
N ASN A 76 -7.86 11.51 4.19
CA ASN A 76 -8.86 12.40 4.71
C ASN A 76 -9.86 12.78 3.61
N LYS A 77 -11.06 12.19 3.66
CA LYS A 77 -12.09 12.34 2.62
C LYS A 77 -12.75 13.73 2.61
N SER A 78 -12.69 14.50 3.69
CA SER A 78 -13.30 15.84 3.75
C SER A 78 -12.75 16.81 2.69
N ILE A 79 -11.58 16.52 2.13
CA ILE A 79 -10.91 17.29 1.08
C ILE A 79 -11.60 17.19 -0.29
N ALA A 80 -12.46 16.18 -0.49
CA ALA A 80 -13.24 16.03 -1.72
C ALA A 80 -14.51 16.89 -1.76
N HIS A 81 -14.89 17.56 -0.66
CA HIS A 81 -16.06 18.45 -0.67
C HIS A 81 -15.73 19.79 -1.34
N HIS A 82 -16.63 20.22 -2.23
CA HIS A 82 -16.57 21.53 -2.91
C HIS A 82 -16.80 22.73 -1.98
N ASP A 83 -17.37 22.49 -0.81
CA ASP A 83 -17.66 23.49 0.21
C ASP A 83 -16.41 23.75 1.06
N LEU A 84 -15.72 24.85 0.78
CA LEU A 84 -14.43 25.20 1.42
C LEU A 84 -14.56 25.34 2.94
N ASP A 85 -15.71 25.75 3.45
CA ASP A 85 -15.99 25.91 4.88
C ASP A 85 -16.17 24.58 5.62
N LYS A 86 -16.49 23.49 4.89
CA LYS A 86 -16.65 22.13 5.46
C LYS A 86 -15.42 21.25 5.25
N ARG A 87 -14.38 21.78 4.59
CA ARG A 87 -13.15 21.06 4.30
C ARG A 87 -12.29 20.93 5.55
N MET A 88 -12.59 19.94 6.38
CA MET A 88 -11.82 19.70 7.60
C MET A 88 -10.48 19.00 7.27
N THR A 89 -9.43 19.77 7.00
CA THR A 89 -8.09 19.22 6.82
C THR A 89 -7.54 18.78 8.18
N VAL A 90 -7.47 17.47 8.42
CA VAL A 90 -6.78 16.91 9.60
C VAL A 90 -5.29 17.27 9.50
N SER A 91 -4.77 18.00 10.48
CA SER A 91 -3.34 18.32 10.56
C SER A 91 -2.54 17.08 10.98
N ILE A 92 -1.20 17.17 10.91
CA ILE A 92 -0.32 16.09 11.39
C ILE A 92 -0.56 15.86 12.88
N GLU A 93 -0.63 16.93 13.65
CA GLU A 93 -0.84 16.94 15.10
C GLU A 93 -2.23 16.40 15.44
N GLY A 94 -3.25 16.79 14.67
CA GLY A 94 -4.61 16.27 14.81
C GLY A 94 -4.67 14.76 14.58
N LEU A 95 -4.03 14.26 13.52
CA LEU A 95 -3.96 12.81 13.29
C LEU A 95 -3.17 12.11 14.41
N GLN A 96 -2.07 12.70 14.89
CA GLN A 96 -1.31 12.14 16.01
C GLN A 96 -2.14 12.03 17.30
N ALA A 97 -3.00 13.01 17.58
CA ALA A 97 -3.92 12.98 18.70
C ALA A 97 -4.96 11.86 18.54
N ILE A 98 -5.66 11.81 17.41
CA ILE A 98 -6.61 10.74 17.05
C ILE A 98 -5.97 9.36 17.21
N LEU A 99 -4.76 9.16 16.64
CA LEU A 99 -4.05 7.88 16.74
C LEU A 99 -3.72 7.52 18.19
N ARG A 100 -3.33 8.49 19.03
CA ARG A 100 -3.04 8.24 20.44
C ARG A 100 -4.30 7.86 21.19
N ASP A 101 -5.41 8.55 20.94
CA ASP A 101 -6.68 8.34 21.63
C ASP A 101 -7.30 6.98 21.22
N MET A 102 -7.06 6.52 19.98
CA MET A 102 -7.35 5.16 19.52
C MET A 102 -6.35 4.08 20.02
N GLY A 103 -5.33 4.45 20.81
CA GLY A 103 -4.34 3.51 21.36
C GLY A 103 -3.12 3.23 20.48
N PHE A 104 -2.98 3.85 19.31
CA PHE A 104 -1.81 3.74 18.40
C PHE A 104 -0.68 4.71 18.80
N GLY A 105 -0.39 4.77 20.10
CA GLY A 105 0.60 5.65 20.73
C GLY A 105 2.06 5.23 20.47
N GLY A 106 2.38 3.97 20.76
CA GLY A 106 3.73 3.53 21.16
C GLY A 106 4.63 2.89 20.10
N GLY A 107 4.16 2.67 18.86
CA GLY A 107 4.93 2.01 17.80
C GLY A 107 5.31 2.90 16.61
N LYS A 108 4.71 4.09 16.51
CA LYS A 108 4.92 5.03 15.40
C LYS A 108 6.22 5.82 15.58
N THR A 109 6.91 6.07 14.47
CA THR A 109 8.11 6.92 14.42
C THR A 109 7.80 8.30 13.91
N LYS A 110 6.84 8.43 12.98
CA LYS A 110 6.53 9.70 12.31
C LYS A 110 5.11 9.70 11.76
N VAL A 111 4.50 10.88 11.73
CA VAL A 111 3.37 11.18 10.87
C VAL A 111 3.81 12.28 9.90
N SER A 112 3.63 12.07 8.60
CA SER A 112 4.00 13.04 7.57
C SER A 112 2.89 13.21 6.54
N ARG A 113 3.00 14.22 5.69
CA ARG A 113 2.19 14.33 4.49
C ARG A 113 2.69 13.38 3.42
N GLY A 114 1.79 12.96 2.55
CA GLY A 114 2.11 12.23 1.33
C GLY A 114 2.87 13.09 0.31
N LYS A 115 2.86 12.62 -0.94
CA LYS A 115 3.47 13.29 -2.08
C LYS A 115 3.11 14.79 -2.11
N PRO A 116 4.07 15.69 -2.41
CA PRO A 116 3.79 17.11 -2.57
C PRO A 116 2.60 17.39 -3.48
N GLY A 117 1.75 18.34 -3.09
CA GLY A 117 0.52 18.69 -3.81
C GLY A 117 -0.70 17.82 -3.45
N ASN A 118 -0.51 16.71 -2.73
CA ASN A 118 -1.61 15.91 -2.19
C ASN A 118 -1.70 16.05 -0.67
N PHE A 119 -2.50 17.02 -0.22
CA PHE A 119 -2.73 17.27 1.21
C PHE A 119 -3.78 16.34 1.84
N SER A 120 -4.41 15.45 1.08
CA SER A 120 -5.42 14.53 1.62
C SER A 120 -4.85 13.22 2.15
N ILE A 121 -3.57 12.96 1.93
CA ILE A 121 -2.90 11.75 2.39
C ILE A 121 -1.91 12.11 3.49
N LEU A 122 -2.12 11.52 4.67
CA LEU A 122 -1.15 11.47 5.74
C LEU A 122 -0.56 10.05 5.81
N ILE A 123 0.72 9.96 6.13
CA ILE A 123 1.47 8.70 6.23
C ILE A 123 1.88 8.52 7.67
N VAL A 124 1.49 7.39 8.24
CA VAL A 124 1.91 6.96 9.57
C VAL A 124 3.01 5.93 9.40
N THR A 125 4.24 6.30 9.74
CA THR A 125 5.39 5.40 9.66
C THR A 125 5.63 4.75 11.01
N PHE A 126 5.85 3.44 11.01
CA PHE A 126 6.15 2.64 12.19
C PHE A 126 7.63 2.25 12.22
N LYS A 127 8.09 1.81 13.39
CA LYS A 127 9.47 1.31 13.56
C LYS A 127 9.72 0.15 12.59
N ALA A 128 10.93 0.11 12.01
CA ALA A 128 11.39 -0.94 11.10
C ALA A 128 11.69 -2.27 11.84
N THR A 129 10.70 -2.79 12.56
CA THR A 129 10.78 -3.94 13.46
C THR A 129 9.53 -4.79 13.29
N PHE A 130 9.58 -6.05 13.73
CA PHE A 130 8.40 -6.92 13.68
C PHE A 130 7.22 -6.37 14.51
N SER A 131 7.47 -5.84 15.72
CA SER A 131 6.44 -5.18 16.53
C SER A 131 5.88 -3.92 15.87
N GLY A 132 6.72 -3.13 15.20
CA GLY A 132 6.27 -1.99 14.39
C GLY A 132 5.34 -2.42 13.24
N LEU A 133 5.62 -3.54 12.59
CA LEU A 133 4.73 -4.12 11.58
C LEU A 133 3.42 -4.61 12.20
N GLN A 134 3.44 -5.25 13.36
CA GLN A 134 2.23 -5.68 14.06
C GLN A 134 1.33 -4.49 14.41
N GLU A 135 1.89 -3.40 14.93
CA GLU A 135 1.16 -2.16 15.21
C GLU A 135 0.57 -1.54 13.93
N ALA A 136 1.33 -1.50 12.84
CA ALA A 136 0.82 -1.04 11.54
C ALA A 136 -0.34 -1.91 11.04
N LYS A 137 -0.25 -3.24 11.20
CA LYS A 137 -1.32 -4.18 10.84
C LYS A 137 -2.57 -4.00 11.71
N LYS A 138 -2.41 -3.74 13.02
CA LYS A 138 -3.55 -3.43 13.90
C LYS A 138 -4.28 -2.18 13.44
N LEU A 139 -3.56 -1.12 13.07
CA LEU A 139 -4.17 0.11 12.56
C LEU A 139 -4.88 -0.13 11.21
N HIS A 140 -4.23 -0.86 10.30
CA HIS A 140 -4.85 -1.26 9.05
C HIS A 140 -6.15 -2.06 9.27
N LYS A 141 -6.12 -3.06 10.15
CA LYS A 141 -7.28 -3.88 10.51
C LYS A 141 -8.39 -3.05 11.16
N PHE A 142 -8.04 -2.10 12.01
CA PHE A 142 -9.01 -1.17 12.59
C PHE A 142 -9.81 -0.45 11.50
N TYR A 143 -9.15 0.12 10.49
CA TYR A 143 -9.86 0.77 9.38
C TYR A 143 -10.68 -0.22 8.55
N ASP A 144 -10.14 -1.40 8.25
CA ASP A 144 -10.82 -2.44 7.46
C ASP A 144 -12.09 -2.98 8.14
N ASP A 145 -11.99 -3.33 9.43
CA ASP A 145 -13.12 -3.79 10.26
C ASP A 145 -14.22 -2.73 10.35
N ASN A 146 -13.87 -1.44 10.24
CA ASN A 146 -14.79 -0.31 10.25
C ASN A 146 -15.27 0.12 8.86
N LYS A 147 -15.06 -0.68 7.80
CA LYS A 147 -15.44 -0.35 6.41
C LYS A 147 -14.84 0.98 5.92
N ARG A 148 -13.62 1.25 6.36
CA ARG A 148 -12.83 2.43 6.01
C ARG A 148 -11.45 2.02 5.48
N GLY A 149 -11.37 0.83 4.89
CA GLY A 149 -10.16 0.26 4.33
C GLY A 149 -9.89 0.74 2.91
N ARG A 150 -8.88 0.10 2.28
CA ARG A 150 -8.50 0.36 0.88
C ARG A 150 -9.66 0.11 -0.08
N THR A 151 -10.39 -0.98 0.12
CA THR A 151 -11.47 -1.42 -0.77
C THR A 151 -12.59 -0.39 -0.82
N GLU A 152 -13.04 0.09 0.34
CA GLU A 152 -14.10 1.09 0.42
C GLU A 152 -13.65 2.43 -0.14
N LEU A 153 -12.39 2.83 0.12
CA LEU A 153 -11.82 4.03 -0.49
C LEU A 153 -11.78 3.95 -2.02
N GLN A 154 -11.40 2.80 -2.59
CA GLN A 154 -11.38 2.59 -4.04
C GLN A 154 -12.78 2.64 -4.64
N GLN A 155 -13.78 2.01 -4.02
CA GLN A 155 -15.17 2.07 -4.49
C GLN A 155 -15.73 3.49 -4.53
N ILE A 156 -15.36 4.32 -3.56
CA ILE A 156 -15.73 5.74 -3.52
C ILE A 156 -15.07 6.48 -4.69
N ASN A 157 -13.76 6.30 -4.91
CA ASN A 157 -13.03 6.99 -5.97
C ASN A 157 -13.47 6.57 -7.37
N ASP A 158 -13.88 5.31 -7.55
CA ASP A 158 -14.36 4.77 -8.82
C ASP A 158 -15.83 5.15 -9.12
N GLY A 159 -16.47 5.97 -8.27
CA GLY A 159 -17.87 6.37 -8.41
C GLY A 159 -18.90 5.25 -8.16
N ARG A 160 -18.44 4.05 -7.81
CA ARG A 160 -19.29 2.88 -7.52
C ARG A 160 -20.01 2.97 -6.17
N GLY A 161 -19.50 3.79 -5.26
CA GLY A 161 -20.11 4.07 -3.94
C GLY A 161 -21.26 5.09 -3.95
N LEU A 162 -21.54 5.76 -5.07
CA LEU A 162 -22.58 6.80 -5.16
C LEU A 162 -24.01 6.28 -5.40
N LEU A 163 -24.18 4.97 -5.61
CA LEU A 163 -25.48 4.42 -6.04
C LEU A 163 -26.29 3.72 -4.95
N LYS A 164 -25.89 3.67 -3.68
CA LYS A 164 -26.62 2.81 -2.72
C LYS A 164 -26.98 3.29 -1.33
N ASP A 165 -26.62 4.49 -0.88
CA ASP A 165 -27.16 4.95 0.41
C ASP A 165 -27.69 6.38 0.35
N LYS A 166 -29.02 6.48 0.27
CA LYS A 166 -29.81 7.66 0.71
C LYS A 166 -29.73 7.88 2.23
N ASN A 167 -28.98 7.04 2.94
CA ASN A 167 -28.55 7.30 4.30
C ASN A 167 -27.11 7.76 4.23
N GLU A 168 -26.91 9.05 3.91
CA GLU A 168 -25.74 9.76 4.40
C GLU A 168 -25.65 9.42 5.89
N THR A 169 -24.71 8.55 6.29
CA THR A 169 -24.27 8.49 7.68
C THR A 169 -23.91 9.92 8.01
N GLN A 170 -24.81 10.56 8.77
CA GLN A 170 -24.70 11.95 9.18
C GLN A 170 -23.25 12.19 9.56
N TYR A 171 -22.60 13.09 8.83
CA TYR A 171 -21.40 13.74 9.31
C TYR A 171 -21.73 14.22 10.73
N ILE A 172 -21.22 13.55 11.75
CA ILE A 172 -21.37 13.98 13.14
C ILE A 172 -20.32 15.08 13.33
N PRO A 173 -20.72 16.37 13.42
CA PRO A 173 -19.78 17.45 13.64
C PRO A 173 -19.06 17.19 14.96
N GLY A 174 -17.73 17.07 14.92
CA GLY A 174 -16.89 16.85 16.10
C GLY A 174 -16.21 15.49 16.18
N ASN A 175 -16.57 14.49 15.36
CA ASN A 175 -15.85 13.22 15.30
C ASN A 175 -15.00 13.10 14.01
N GLY A 176 -13.86 13.81 14.00
CA GLY A 176 -12.93 13.85 12.85
C GLY A 176 -12.37 12.47 12.43
N GLU A 177 -12.49 11.47 13.29
CA GLU A 177 -12.07 10.09 13.01
C GLU A 177 -12.99 9.40 11.99
N SER A 178 -14.29 9.72 11.98
CA SER A 178 -15.31 9.09 11.13
C SER A 178 -15.09 9.32 9.62
N ALA A 179 -14.33 10.36 9.26
CA ALA A 179 -14.02 10.72 7.88
C ALA A 179 -12.67 10.17 7.36
N LEU A 180 -11.91 9.46 8.21
CA LEU A 180 -10.60 8.93 7.86
C LEU A 180 -10.69 7.49 7.33
N TYR A 181 -9.97 7.24 6.24
CA TYR A 181 -9.79 5.92 5.65
C TYR A 181 -8.34 5.53 5.76
N GLY A 182 -8.03 4.26 6.02
CA GLY A 182 -6.66 3.84 6.22
C GLY A 182 -6.35 2.44 5.77
N TYR A 183 -5.12 2.23 5.31
CA TYR A 183 -4.64 0.92 4.89
C TYR A 183 -3.13 0.79 4.96
N LEU A 184 -2.64 -0.45 5.12
CA LEU A 184 -1.22 -0.76 5.06
C LEU A 184 -0.68 -0.49 3.64
N GLY A 185 0.42 0.26 3.57
CA GLY A 185 1.07 0.61 2.33
C GLY A 185 1.74 -0.59 1.66
N ASN A 186 1.45 -0.79 0.38
CA ASN A 186 2.05 -1.83 -0.45
C ASN A 186 2.89 -1.23 -1.58
N ALA A 187 3.51 -2.07 -2.40
CA ALA A 187 4.39 -1.63 -3.48
C ALA A 187 3.73 -0.63 -4.46
N GLN A 188 2.40 -0.64 -4.59
CA GLN A 188 1.66 0.28 -5.46
C GLN A 188 1.48 1.68 -4.85
N ASP A 189 1.77 1.87 -3.57
CA ASP A 189 1.64 3.15 -2.89
C ASP A 189 2.96 3.92 -2.77
N LEU A 190 4.06 3.35 -3.29
CA LEU A 190 5.40 3.94 -3.21
C LEU A 190 5.46 5.34 -3.82
N ASP A 191 4.61 5.64 -4.79
CA ASP A 191 4.49 6.94 -5.43
C ASP A 191 3.67 7.95 -4.62
N LYS A 192 2.91 7.51 -3.61
CA LYS A 192 2.14 8.36 -2.69
C LYS A 192 2.98 8.88 -1.52
N LEU A 193 4.15 8.31 -1.30
CA LEU A 193 5.10 8.78 -0.29
C LEU A 193 5.73 10.13 -0.68
N ASP A 194 6.10 10.92 0.32
CA ASP A 194 7.00 12.04 0.11
C ASP A 194 8.40 11.55 -0.33
N PHE A 195 9.20 12.44 -0.93
CA PHE A 195 10.49 12.08 -1.53
C PHE A 195 11.45 11.43 -0.53
N GLU A 196 11.55 11.96 0.69
CA GLU A 196 12.46 11.44 1.71
C GLU A 196 11.97 10.08 2.20
N SER A 197 10.69 9.94 2.53
CA SER A 197 10.12 8.65 2.94
C SER A 197 10.28 7.59 1.86
N LYS A 198 10.07 7.95 0.57
CA LYS A 198 10.26 7.04 -0.56
C LYS A 198 11.70 6.59 -0.71
N LYS A 199 12.66 7.52 -0.63
CA LYS A 199 14.09 7.26 -0.79
C LYS A 199 14.63 6.27 0.26
N HIS A 200 14.08 6.30 1.47
CA HIS A 200 14.49 5.43 2.57
C HIS A 200 13.63 4.17 2.72
N SER A 201 12.68 3.94 1.81
CA SER A 201 11.81 2.78 1.84
C SER A 201 12.25 1.70 0.86
N VAL A 202 12.03 0.44 1.23
CA VAL A 202 12.20 -0.74 0.38
C VAL A 202 10.91 -1.56 0.37
N VAL A 203 10.72 -2.41 -0.65
CA VAL A 203 9.61 -3.38 -0.66
C VAL A 203 10.06 -4.68 -0.03
N LYS A 204 9.26 -5.26 0.85
CA LYS A 204 9.51 -6.57 1.46
C LYS A 204 8.28 -7.47 1.42
N SER A 205 8.49 -8.79 1.39
CA SER A 205 7.41 -9.75 1.59
C SER A 205 7.02 -9.82 3.07
N ASN A 206 5.74 -9.59 3.35
CA ASN A 206 5.15 -9.71 4.67
C ASN A 206 5.19 -11.17 5.17
N LYS A 207 4.95 -12.15 4.29
CA LYS A 207 5.06 -13.58 4.59
C LYS A 207 6.47 -13.98 4.96
N GLU A 208 7.49 -13.50 4.24
CA GLU A 208 8.89 -13.79 4.58
C GLU A 208 9.27 -13.21 5.94
N ILE A 209 8.87 -11.96 6.23
CA ILE A 209 9.08 -11.34 7.54
C ILE A 209 8.43 -12.18 8.65
N GLN A 210 7.21 -12.66 8.42
CA GLN A 210 6.51 -13.51 9.38
C GLN A 210 7.22 -14.86 9.57
N ALA A 211 7.64 -15.51 8.49
CA ALA A 211 8.34 -16.79 8.55
C ALA A 211 9.67 -16.70 9.33
N ILE A 212 10.43 -15.61 9.14
CA ILE A 212 11.66 -15.36 9.90
C ILE A 212 11.35 -15.16 11.39
N ALA A 213 10.30 -14.39 11.71
CA ALA A 213 9.88 -14.18 13.10
C ALA A 213 9.45 -15.49 13.78
N ASP A 214 8.66 -16.32 13.09
CA ASP A 214 8.18 -17.61 13.60
C ASP A 214 9.32 -18.62 13.79
N ALA A 215 10.32 -18.60 12.90
CA ALA A 215 11.51 -19.45 13.03
C ALA A 215 12.33 -19.10 14.27
N ASN A 216 12.50 -17.80 14.55
CA ASN A 216 13.23 -17.35 15.74
C ASN A 216 12.52 -17.73 17.04
N LEU A 217 11.19 -17.66 17.09
CA LEU A 217 10.39 -18.05 18.26
C LEU A 217 10.45 -19.55 18.59
N ARG A 218 10.83 -20.40 17.63
CA ARG A 218 10.94 -21.85 17.81
C ARG A 218 12.35 -22.31 18.18
N ALA A 219 13.32 -21.41 18.13
CA ALA A 219 14.72 -21.69 18.45
C ALA A 219 15.06 -21.39 19.92
N ASP A 220 14.13 -20.79 20.66
CA ASP A 220 14.17 -20.53 22.11
C ASP A 220 13.31 -21.54 22.89
#